data_AF-A0A7X8WV54-F1
#
_entry.id   AF-A0A7X8WV54-F1
#
_cell.length_a   1.000
_cell.length_b   1.000
_cell.length_c   1.000
_cell.angle_alpha   90.00
_cell.angle_beta   90.00
_cell.angle_gamma   90.00
#
_symmetry.space_group_name_H-M   'P 1'
#
loop_
_entity.id
_entity.type
_entity.pdbx_description
1 polymer ?
#
loop_
_entity_poly.entity_id
_entity_poly.type
_entity_poly.pdbx_seq_one_letter_code
_entity_poly.pdbx_strand_id
1 'polypeptide(L)'
;AMRVQFYLSATGSNENIGNSFTWTQKQDSTWVKEAVSASLIGVQDTPKIPINLIKEYWIDGQFEYHRKAMRRNHRKHRINENTAKGMLIASVMMFVIVFVLEFLFNTVITRPIIEEPLPAFLMQHEDQAFTLRSLLKIVLGGVSAITLFLSSYYGKLSLERKSLDHEKMASLYLSAKEQFERGNADNDQLFSELAREEIIENGNWFSYCRENSPSFDV
;
A
#
# COMPACT_ATOMS: atom_id res chain seq x y z
N ALA A 1 4.67 -10.45 -14.60
CA ALA A 1 4.51 -11.28 -15.81
C ALA A 1 5.86 -11.74 -16.39
N MET A 2 6.63 -10.90 -17.09
CA MET A 2 7.87 -11.33 -17.77
C MET A 2 8.91 -12.00 -16.86
N ARG A 3 9.10 -11.48 -15.63
CA ARG A 3 9.98 -12.10 -14.62
C ARG A 3 9.56 -13.53 -14.29
N VAL A 4 8.26 -13.77 -14.14
CA VAL A 4 7.71 -15.08 -13.82
C VAL A 4 7.84 -16.02 -15.01
N GLN A 5 7.54 -15.54 -16.22
CA GLN A 5 7.74 -16.29 -17.45
C GLN A 5 9.21 -16.69 -17.65
N PHE A 6 10.15 -15.80 -17.34
CA PHE A 6 11.58 -16.10 -17.42
C PHE A 6 11.96 -17.30 -16.55
N TYR A 7 11.56 -17.30 -15.27
CA TYR A 7 11.87 -18.43 -14.38
C TYR A 7 11.15 -19.71 -14.77
N LEU A 8 9.91 -19.63 -15.27
CA LEU A 8 9.17 -20.79 -15.78
C LEU A 8 9.82 -21.36 -17.06
N SER A 9 10.33 -20.50 -17.93
CA SER A 9 11.06 -20.93 -19.14
C SER A 9 12.43 -21.52 -18.77
N ALA A 10 13.06 -21.02 -17.70
CA ALA A 10 14.32 -21.55 -17.17
C ALA A 10 14.18 -22.97 -16.61
N THR A 11 12.99 -23.38 -16.16
CA THR A 11 12.71 -24.78 -15.78
C THR A 11 12.42 -25.67 -16.99
N GLY A 12 12.39 -25.11 -18.20
CA GLY A 12 12.07 -25.83 -19.43
C GLY A 12 10.58 -25.87 -19.78
N SER A 13 9.72 -25.18 -19.02
CA SER A 13 8.30 -25.08 -19.33
C SER A 13 8.04 -24.00 -20.39
N ASN A 14 7.28 -24.38 -21.43
CA ASN A 14 6.82 -23.47 -22.48
C ASN A 14 5.38 -22.97 -22.24
N GLU A 15 4.87 -23.14 -21.02
CA GLU A 15 3.53 -22.66 -20.68
C GLU A 15 3.49 -21.13 -20.66
N ASN A 16 2.44 -20.55 -21.25
CA ASN A 16 2.18 -19.13 -21.16
C ASN A 16 1.54 -18.80 -19.80
N ILE A 17 2.30 -18.13 -18.93
CA ILE A 17 1.83 -17.78 -17.59
C ILE A 17 0.64 -16.81 -17.58
N GLY A 18 0.44 -16.06 -18.66
CA GLY A 18 -0.73 -15.18 -18.84
C GLY A 18 -2.06 -15.94 -18.92
N ASN A 19 -2.04 -17.25 -19.18
CA ASN A 19 -3.26 -18.06 -19.10
C ASN A 19 -3.79 -18.20 -17.66
N SER A 20 -2.90 -18.09 -16.67
CA SER A 20 -3.21 -18.18 -15.25
C SER A 20 -3.81 -16.91 -14.65
N PHE A 21 -3.91 -15.82 -15.42
CA PHE A 21 -4.64 -14.64 -14.99
C PHE A 21 -6.09 -14.97 -14.62
N THR A 22 -6.59 -14.34 -13.56
CA THR A 22 -8.01 -14.40 -13.19
C THR A 22 -8.86 -13.71 -14.27
N TRP A 23 -10.17 -13.96 -14.26
CA TRP A 23 -11.08 -13.38 -15.26
C TRP A 23 -11.01 -11.84 -15.29
N THR A 24 -10.97 -11.19 -14.13
CA THR A 24 -10.84 -9.71 -14.04
C THR A 24 -9.50 -9.22 -14.59
N GLN A 25 -8.41 -9.90 -14.25
CA GLN A 25 -7.06 -9.55 -14.75
C GLN A 25 -6.95 -9.73 -16.27
N LYS A 26 -7.59 -10.75 -16.84
CA LYS A 26 -7.62 -10.97 -18.29
C LYS A 26 -8.23 -9.79 -19.03
N GLN A 27 -9.34 -9.23 -18.53
CA GLN A 27 -9.98 -8.08 -19.15
C GLN A 27 -9.04 -6.86 -19.24
N ASP A 28 -8.26 -6.61 -18.19
CA ASP A 28 -7.37 -5.45 -18.13
C ASP A 28 -5.98 -5.67 -18.76
N SER A 29 -5.51 -6.92 -18.81
CA SER A 29 -4.12 -7.28 -19.15
C SER A 29 -4.01 -8.28 -20.29
N THR A 30 -5.01 -8.36 -21.17
CA THR A 30 -4.97 -9.25 -22.36
C THR A 30 -3.71 -9.01 -23.18
N TRP A 31 -3.29 -7.76 -23.36
CA TRP A 31 -2.07 -7.43 -24.09
C TRP A 31 -0.80 -8.05 -23.47
N VAL A 32 -0.75 -8.22 -22.15
CA VAL A 32 0.37 -8.87 -21.45
C VAL A 32 0.43 -10.35 -21.79
N LYS A 33 -0.74 -11.02 -21.80
CA LYS A 33 -0.84 -12.42 -22.21
C LYS A 33 -0.36 -12.59 -23.65
N GLU A 34 -0.80 -11.72 -24.57
CA GLU A 34 -0.41 -11.79 -25.98
C GLU A 34 1.08 -11.47 -26.18
N ALA A 35 1.65 -10.51 -25.43
CA ALA A 35 3.08 -10.23 -25.45
C ALA A 35 3.91 -11.43 -24.95
N VAL A 36 3.45 -12.10 -23.89
CA VAL A 36 4.08 -13.34 -23.40
C VAL A 36 3.94 -14.45 -24.44
N SER A 37 2.76 -14.64 -25.05
CA SER A 37 2.56 -15.58 -26.16
C SER A 37 3.57 -15.34 -27.29
N ALA A 38 3.71 -14.08 -27.72
CA ALA A 38 4.63 -13.70 -28.78
C ALA A 38 6.09 -14.01 -28.42
N SER A 39 6.48 -13.81 -27.16
CA SER A 39 7.82 -14.15 -26.66
C SER A 39 8.11 -15.65 -26.62
N LEU A 40 7.07 -16.48 -26.63
CA LEU A 40 7.18 -17.95 -26.62
C LEU A 40 7.23 -18.56 -28.02
N ILE A 41 6.98 -17.78 -29.08
CA ILE A 41 7.02 -18.25 -30.47
C ILE A 41 8.48 -18.48 -30.91
N GLY A 42 8.75 -19.66 -31.47
CA GLY A 42 10.05 -20.03 -32.04
C GLY A 42 10.74 -21.18 -31.30
N VAL A 43 11.91 -21.59 -31.80
CA VAL A 43 12.77 -22.54 -31.07
C VAL A 43 13.43 -21.77 -29.94
N GLN A 44 12.96 -22.00 -28.72
CA GLN A 44 13.54 -21.45 -27.51
C GLN A 44 14.91 -22.10 -27.30
N ASP A 45 15.98 -21.34 -27.49
CA ASP A 45 17.32 -21.73 -27.05
C ASP A 45 17.40 -21.45 -25.53
N THR A 46 16.64 -22.23 -24.75
CA THR A 46 16.59 -22.05 -23.29
C THR A 46 17.93 -22.48 -22.70
N PRO A 47 18.70 -21.54 -22.11
CA PRO A 47 19.94 -21.92 -21.46
C PRO A 47 19.60 -22.91 -20.34
N LYS A 48 20.33 -24.03 -20.28
CA LYS A 48 20.20 -24.99 -19.17
C LYS A 48 20.69 -24.33 -17.89
N ILE A 49 19.79 -23.70 -17.15
CA ILE A 49 20.09 -23.07 -15.87
C ILE A 49 20.04 -24.16 -14.79
N PRO A 50 21.08 -24.26 -13.93
CA PRO A 50 21.06 -25.21 -12.82
C PRO A 50 19.87 -24.98 -11.90
N ILE A 51 19.15 -26.05 -11.54
CA ILE A 51 17.95 -25.99 -10.69
C ILE A 51 18.20 -25.32 -9.33
N ASN A 52 19.41 -25.49 -8.79
CA ASN A 52 19.83 -24.86 -7.54
C ASN A 52 19.87 -23.33 -7.65
N LEU A 53 20.22 -22.80 -8.84
CA LEU A 53 20.25 -21.37 -9.10
C LEU A 53 18.83 -20.82 -9.26
N ILE A 54 17.93 -21.59 -9.87
CA ILE A 54 16.50 -21.26 -9.92
C ILE A 54 15.91 -21.19 -8.51
N LYS A 55 16.21 -22.17 -7.65
CA LYS A 55 15.80 -22.15 -6.23
C LYS A 55 16.30 -20.90 -5.51
N GLU A 56 17.59 -20.58 -5.64
CA GLU A 56 18.21 -19.43 -4.96
C GLU A 56 17.55 -18.10 -5.36
N TYR A 57 17.41 -17.84 -6.66
CA TYR A 57 16.90 -16.56 -7.13
C TYR A 57 15.39 -16.45 -7.12
N TRP A 58 14.68 -17.54 -7.36
CA TRP A 58 13.23 -17.53 -7.41
C TRP A 58 12.62 -17.85 -6.04
N ILE A 59 12.88 -19.02 -5.45
CA ILE A 59 12.24 -19.40 -4.19
C ILE A 59 12.80 -18.57 -3.03
N ASP A 60 14.11 -18.63 -2.80
CA ASP A 60 14.75 -17.94 -1.67
C ASP A 60 14.67 -16.41 -1.85
N GLY A 61 14.89 -15.93 -3.08
CA GLY A 61 14.76 -14.52 -3.44
C GLY A 61 13.35 -13.95 -3.25
N GLN A 62 12.29 -14.63 -3.73
CA GLN A 62 10.92 -14.14 -3.54
C GLN A 62 10.47 -14.25 -2.09
N PHE A 63 10.87 -15.30 -1.36
CA PHE A 63 10.63 -15.38 0.07
C PHE A 63 11.19 -14.16 0.80
N GLU A 64 12.45 -13.80 0.54
CA GLU A 64 13.08 -12.67 1.20
C GLU A 64 12.43 -11.34 0.80
N TYR A 65 12.07 -11.18 -0.47
CA TYR A 65 11.33 -10.02 -0.97
C TYR A 65 10.01 -9.83 -0.23
N HIS A 66 9.15 -10.85 -0.19
CA HIS A 66 7.85 -10.77 0.47
C HIS A 66 7.98 -10.56 1.97
N ARG A 67 8.95 -11.22 2.62
CA ARG A 67 9.22 -11.02 4.05
C ARG A 67 9.65 -9.58 4.36
N LYS A 68 10.53 -8.99 3.55
CA LYS A 68 10.96 -7.58 3.68
C LYS A 68 9.79 -6.63 3.41
N ALA A 69 9.00 -6.89 2.37
CA ALA A 69 7.86 -6.08 1.98
C ALA A 69 6.74 -6.09 3.03
N MET A 70 6.43 -7.26 3.60
CA MET A 70 5.50 -7.44 4.74
C MET A 70 5.92 -6.56 5.91
N ARG A 71 7.18 -6.69 6.39
CA ARG A 71 7.69 -5.88 7.52
C ARG A 71 7.58 -4.39 7.27
N ARG A 72 7.90 -3.95 6.05
CA ARG A 72 7.80 -2.53 5.65
C ARG A 72 6.36 -2.04 5.67
N ASN A 73 5.42 -2.79 5.09
CA ASN A 73 4.01 -2.42 5.03
C ASN A 73 3.36 -2.46 6.41
N HIS A 74 3.64 -3.49 7.20
CA HIS A 74 3.18 -3.61 8.59
C HIS A 74 3.67 -2.44 9.46
N ARG A 75 4.95 -2.07 9.36
CA ARG A 75 5.50 -0.91 10.09
C ARG A 75 4.80 0.38 9.68
N LYS A 76 4.58 0.61 8.39
CA LYS A 76 3.85 1.80 7.89
C LYS A 76 2.40 1.82 8.40
N HIS A 77 1.73 0.68 8.41
CA HIS A 77 0.36 0.55 8.92
C HIS A 77 0.29 0.90 10.41
N ARG A 78 1.18 0.33 11.23
CA ARG A 78 1.24 0.61 12.67
C ARG A 78 1.56 2.08 12.98
N ILE A 79 2.49 2.70 12.24
CA ILE A 79 2.79 4.13 12.40
C ILE A 79 1.55 4.95 12.11
N ASN A 80 0.85 4.68 10.99
CA ASN A 80 -0.37 5.37 10.64
C ASN A 80 -1.47 5.22 11.70
N GLU A 81 -1.71 3.99 12.19
CA GLU A 81 -2.72 3.74 13.21
C GLU A 81 -2.41 4.50 14.51
N ASN A 82 -1.14 4.51 14.94
CA ASN A 82 -0.71 5.26 16.10
C ASN A 82 -0.84 6.78 15.89
N THR A 83 -0.50 7.29 14.71
CA THR A 83 -0.67 8.71 14.36
C THR A 83 -2.14 9.10 14.40
N ALA A 84 -3.04 8.30 13.82
CA ALA A 84 -4.47 8.56 13.83
C ALA A 84 -5.04 8.56 15.26
N LYS A 85 -4.67 7.58 16.10
CA LYS A 85 -5.05 7.55 17.52
C LYS A 85 -4.52 8.76 18.28
N GLY A 86 -3.27 9.15 18.05
CA GLY A 86 -2.66 10.33 18.67
C GLY A 86 -3.37 11.62 18.26
N MET A 87 -3.71 11.78 16.99
CA MET A 87 -4.45 12.94 16.48
C MET A 87 -5.86 13.02 17.06
N LEU A 88 -6.55 11.87 17.20
CA LEU A 88 -7.87 11.83 17.82
C LEU A 88 -7.81 12.29 19.28
N ILE A 89 -6.87 11.74 20.06
CA ILE A 89 -6.67 12.13 21.47
C ILE A 89 -6.34 13.62 21.58
N ALA A 90 -5.42 14.12 20.74
CA ALA A 90 -5.05 15.53 20.71
C ALA A 90 -6.25 16.43 20.38
N SER A 91 -7.09 16.03 19.43
CA SER A 91 -8.29 16.78 19.04
C SER A 91 -9.32 16.83 20.18
N VAL A 92 -9.57 15.71 20.86
CA VAL A 92 -10.48 15.65 22.01
C VAL A 92 -9.94 16.50 23.17
N MET A 93 -8.66 16.38 23.50
CA MET A 93 -8.03 17.18 24.55
C MET A 93 -8.10 18.67 24.23
N MET A 94 -7.82 19.05 22.98
CA MET A 94 -7.91 20.44 22.54
C MET A 94 -9.34 20.97 22.65
N PHE A 95 -10.34 20.17 22.26
CA PHE A 95 -11.75 20.53 22.41
C PHE A 95 -12.11 20.77 23.89
N VAL A 96 -11.69 19.89 24.80
CA VAL A 96 -11.92 20.05 26.25
C VAL A 96 -11.23 21.31 26.78
N ILE A 97 -9.99 21.58 26.36
CA ILE A 97 -9.27 22.80 26.75
C ILE A 97 -10.01 24.05 26.29
N VAL A 98 -10.43 24.09 25.02
CA VAL A 98 -11.20 25.22 24.48
C VAL A 98 -12.50 25.40 25.26
N PHE A 99 -13.21 24.32 25.56
CA PHE A 99 -14.46 24.35 26.33
C PHE A 99 -14.25 24.90 27.76
N VAL A 100 -13.25 24.41 28.48
CA VAL A 100 -12.94 24.88 29.85
C VAL A 100 -12.53 26.35 29.84
N LEU A 101 -11.69 26.74 28.88
CA LEU A 101 -11.28 28.12 28.73
C LEU A 101 -12.49 29.03 28.41
N GLU A 102 -13.38 28.63 27.48
CA GLU A 102 -14.59 29.40 27.17
C GLU A 102 -15.51 29.55 28.39
N PHE A 103 -15.64 28.50 29.20
CA PHE A 103 -16.51 28.51 30.37
C PHE A 103 -15.94 29.32 31.54
N LEU A 104 -14.64 29.17 31.85
CA LEU A 104 -14.01 29.80 33.01
C LEU A 104 -13.39 31.16 32.72
N PHE A 105 -12.98 31.43 31.49
CA PHE A 105 -12.16 32.59 31.10
C PHE A 105 -12.71 33.32 29.87
N ASN A 106 -14.04 33.45 29.78
CA ASN A 106 -14.71 34.12 28.66
C ASN A 106 -14.13 35.52 28.37
N THR A 107 -13.85 36.30 29.43
CA THR A 107 -13.29 37.66 29.32
C THR A 107 -11.84 37.68 28.78
N VAL A 108 -11.10 36.59 28.90
CA VAL A 108 -9.73 36.49 28.36
C VAL A 108 -9.76 36.06 26.90
N ILE A 109 -10.66 35.13 26.55
CA ILE A 109 -10.74 34.55 25.20
C ILE A 109 -11.38 35.49 24.18
N THR A 110 -12.27 36.36 24.63
CA THR A 110 -12.94 37.35 23.78
C THR A 110 -12.11 38.62 23.58
N ARG A 111 -10.96 38.76 24.25
CA ARG A 111 -10.07 39.89 24.01
C ARG A 111 -9.45 39.82 22.61
N PRO A 112 -9.38 40.96 21.91
CA PRO A 112 -8.64 41.05 20.66
C PRO A 112 -7.15 40.81 20.93
N ILE A 113 -6.51 40.01 20.09
CA ILE A 113 -5.06 39.74 20.15
C ILE A 113 -4.31 40.64 19.17
N ILE A 114 -4.93 40.97 18.05
CA ILE A 114 -4.34 41.75 16.98
C ILE A 114 -5.24 42.97 16.76
N GLU A 115 -4.65 44.15 16.92
CA GLU A 115 -5.32 45.44 16.70
C GLU A 115 -5.16 45.90 15.23
N GLU A 116 -4.14 45.39 14.54
CA GLU A 116 -3.92 45.64 13.11
C GLU A 116 -4.76 44.69 12.21
N PRO A 117 -5.19 45.14 11.02
CA PRO A 117 -5.92 44.29 10.10
C PRO A 117 -5.04 43.14 9.60
N LEU A 118 -5.55 41.91 9.70
CA LEU A 118 -4.86 40.74 9.18
C LEU A 118 -4.73 40.80 7.65
N PRO A 119 -3.77 40.05 7.06
CA PRO A 119 -3.62 39.96 5.61
C PRO A 119 -4.94 39.56 4.92
N ALA A 120 -5.23 40.17 3.77
CA ALA A 120 -6.48 40.00 3.03
C ALA A 120 -6.85 38.52 2.72
N PHE A 121 -5.87 37.62 2.66
CA PHE A 121 -6.08 36.17 2.53
C PHE A 121 -6.96 35.58 3.64
N LEU A 122 -6.93 36.13 4.85
CA LEU A 122 -7.73 35.66 5.99
C LEU A 122 -9.18 36.19 5.96
N MET A 123 -9.55 36.97 4.95
CA MET A 123 -10.93 37.47 4.70
C MET A 123 -11.59 38.08 5.95
N GLN A 124 -10.83 38.80 6.78
CA GLN A 124 -11.36 39.46 7.97
C GLN A 124 -12.18 40.69 7.54
N HIS A 125 -13.45 40.76 7.96
CA HIS A 125 -14.26 41.98 7.82
C HIS A 125 -13.82 43.05 8.81
N GLU A 126 -13.97 44.33 8.45
CA GLU A 126 -13.54 45.49 9.26
C GLU A 126 -14.15 45.50 10.67
N ASP A 127 -15.35 44.92 10.84
CA ASP A 127 -16.06 44.84 12.13
C ASP A 127 -15.69 43.61 12.99
N GLN A 128 -14.81 42.73 12.47
CA GLN A 128 -14.54 41.45 13.11
C GLN A 128 -13.22 41.50 13.89
N ALA A 129 -13.28 41.51 15.22
CA ALA A 129 -12.08 41.42 16.05
C ALA A 129 -11.45 40.01 15.99
N PHE A 130 -10.14 39.94 15.74
CA PHE A 130 -9.41 38.67 15.83
C PHE A 130 -9.07 38.36 17.29
N THR A 131 -9.81 37.40 17.85
CA THR A 131 -9.72 37.02 19.26
C THR A 131 -8.99 35.68 19.44
N LEU A 132 -8.57 35.39 20.67
CA LEU A 132 -8.00 34.07 21.01
C LEU A 132 -8.96 32.93 20.65
N ARG A 133 -10.27 33.19 20.78
CA ARG A 133 -11.33 32.27 20.34
C ARG A 133 -11.21 31.89 18.88
N SER A 134 -11.05 32.89 18.01
CA SER A 134 -10.96 32.70 16.56
C SER A 134 -9.73 31.87 16.21
N LEU A 135 -8.57 32.18 16.82
CA LEU A 135 -7.35 31.42 16.62
C LEU A 135 -7.51 29.95 17.04
N LEU A 136 -8.05 29.70 18.24
CA LEU A 136 -8.26 28.34 18.73
C LEU A 136 -9.21 27.53 17.82
N LYS A 137 -10.28 28.15 17.31
CA LYS A 137 -11.20 27.52 16.36
C LYS A 137 -10.53 27.21 15.02
N ILE A 138 -9.68 28.10 14.50
CA ILE A 138 -8.91 27.87 13.28
C ILE A 138 -7.98 26.67 13.46
N VAL A 139 -7.25 26.61 14.58
CA VAL A 139 -6.35 25.48 14.85
C VAL A 139 -7.15 24.17 15.00
N LEU A 140 -8.28 24.19 15.70
CA LEU A 140 -9.14 23.01 15.85
C LEU A 140 -9.68 22.50 14.49
N GLY A 141 -10.12 23.42 13.63
CA GLY A 141 -10.55 23.12 12.27
C GLY A 141 -9.41 22.56 11.41
N GLY A 142 -8.22 23.16 11.50
CA GLY A 142 -7.01 22.71 10.81
C GLY A 142 -6.59 21.30 11.22
N VAL A 143 -6.56 20.99 12.52
CA VAL A 143 -6.25 19.64 13.03
C VAL A 143 -7.27 18.62 12.52
N SER A 144 -8.56 18.99 12.50
CA SER A 144 -9.62 18.11 12.00
C SER A 144 -9.47 17.82 10.50
N ALA A 145 -9.19 18.85 9.70
CA ALA A 145 -8.93 18.72 8.26
C ALA A 145 -7.70 17.86 7.97
N ILE A 146 -6.59 18.10 8.67
CA ILE A 146 -5.35 17.30 8.54
C ILE A 146 -5.61 15.83 8.93
N THR A 147 -6.37 15.59 10.00
CA THR A 147 -6.69 14.23 10.44
C THR A 147 -7.52 13.48 9.40
N LEU A 148 -8.56 14.13 8.85
CA LEU A 148 -9.38 13.57 7.78
C LEU A 148 -8.56 13.30 6.52
N PHE A 149 -7.69 14.24 6.14
CA PHE A 149 -6.80 14.09 5.00
C PHE A 149 -5.87 12.88 5.17
N LEU A 150 -5.18 12.76 6.30
CA LEU A 150 -4.27 11.65 6.56
C LEU A 150 -5.02 10.32 6.65
N SER A 151 -6.18 10.29 7.31
CA SER A 151 -7.01 9.09 7.39
C SER A 151 -7.45 8.62 6.01
N SER A 152 -7.91 9.55 5.15
CA SER A 152 -8.28 9.26 3.76
C SER A 152 -7.07 8.79 2.94
N TYR A 153 -5.95 9.50 3.01
CA TYR A 153 -4.73 9.17 2.27
C TYR A 153 -4.18 7.79 2.63
N TYR A 154 -4.02 7.49 3.92
CA TYR A 154 -3.50 6.20 4.36
C TYR A 154 -4.52 5.07 4.27
N GLY A 155 -5.82 5.37 4.36
CA GLY A 155 -6.90 4.43 4.07
C GLY A 155 -6.82 3.93 2.63
N LYS A 156 -6.63 4.84 1.66
CA LYS A 156 -6.41 4.49 0.25
C LYS A 156 -5.14 3.65 0.05
N LEU A 157 -4.10 3.75 0.88
CA LEU A 157 -2.90 2.93 0.66
C LEU A 157 -3.10 1.42 0.92
N SER A 158 -4.20 1.01 1.56
CA SER A 158 -4.57 -0.39 1.87
C SER A 158 -3.42 -1.21 2.46
N LEU A 159 -2.65 -0.57 3.36
CA LEU A 159 -1.39 -1.12 3.89
C LEU A 159 -1.56 -2.46 4.62
N GLU A 160 -2.68 -2.64 5.31
CA GLU A 160 -3.03 -3.87 6.01
C GLU A 160 -3.17 -5.04 5.03
N ARG A 161 -4.00 -4.87 3.99
CA ARG A 161 -4.20 -5.87 2.94
C ARG A 161 -2.87 -6.22 2.25
N LYS A 162 -2.07 -5.22 1.88
CA LYS A 162 -0.72 -5.44 1.30
C LYS A 162 0.22 -6.17 2.24
N SER A 163 0.07 -6.00 3.56
CA SER A 163 0.86 -6.75 4.54
C SER A 163 0.43 -8.21 4.59
N LEU A 164 -0.88 -8.48 4.64
CA LEU A 164 -1.45 -9.83 4.69
C LEU A 164 -1.16 -10.64 3.42
N ASP A 165 -1.23 -10.00 2.24
CA ASP A 165 -0.93 -10.68 0.98
C ASP A 165 0.55 -11.08 0.90
N HIS A 166 1.47 -10.20 1.32
CA HIS A 166 2.89 -10.55 1.40
C HIS A 166 3.21 -11.60 2.47
N GLU A 167 2.44 -11.65 3.58
CA GLU A 167 2.56 -12.71 4.57
C GLU A 167 2.19 -14.08 3.99
N LYS A 168 1.05 -14.13 3.28
CA LYS A 168 0.61 -15.36 2.58
C LYS A 168 1.63 -15.81 1.54
N MET A 169 2.14 -14.90 0.72
CA MET A 169 3.18 -15.23 -0.28
C MET A 169 4.48 -15.69 0.38
N ALA A 170 4.92 -15.05 1.48
CA ALA A 170 6.09 -15.50 2.21
C ALA A 170 5.89 -16.92 2.79
N SER A 171 4.70 -17.23 3.30
CA SER A 171 4.36 -18.59 3.76
C SER A 171 4.35 -19.59 2.61
N LEU A 172 3.80 -19.22 1.45
CA LEU A 172 3.77 -20.07 0.25
C LEU A 172 5.20 -20.44 -0.19
N TYR A 173 6.08 -19.44 -0.32
CA TYR A 173 7.47 -19.65 -0.73
C TYR A 173 8.27 -20.43 0.32
N LEU A 174 7.99 -20.24 1.61
CA LEU A 174 8.62 -21.04 2.67
C LEU A 174 8.21 -22.51 2.57
N SER A 175 6.92 -22.79 2.39
CA SER A 175 6.43 -24.16 2.17
C SER A 175 7.01 -24.79 0.91
N ALA A 176 7.12 -24.03 -0.18
CA ALA A 176 7.73 -24.50 -1.42
C ALA A 176 9.22 -24.81 -1.27
N LYS A 177 9.95 -23.99 -0.50
CA LYS A 177 11.35 -24.26 -0.14
C LYS A 177 11.49 -25.59 0.59
N GLU A 178 10.65 -25.85 1.59
CA GLU A 178 10.67 -27.11 2.33
C GLU A 178 10.36 -28.31 1.44
N GLN A 179 9.39 -28.19 0.53
CA GLN A 179 9.05 -29.25 -0.42
C GLN A 179 10.19 -29.57 -1.39
N PHE A 180 10.85 -28.52 -1.91
CA PHE A 180 12.01 -28.64 -2.78
C PHE A 180 13.19 -29.32 -2.07
N GLU A 181 13.50 -28.90 -0.83
CA GLU A 181 14.61 -29.45 -0.06
C GLU A 181 14.39 -30.90 0.39
N ARG A 182 13.13 -31.31 0.62
CA ARG A 182 12.78 -32.70 0.96
C ARG A 182 12.74 -33.63 -0.25
N GLY A 183 12.72 -33.10 -1.47
CA GLY A 183 12.56 -33.88 -2.70
C GLY A 183 11.18 -34.57 -2.82
N ASN A 184 10.18 -34.05 -2.10
CA ASN A 184 8.85 -34.66 -2.01
C ASN A 184 7.88 -34.20 -3.11
N ALA A 185 8.29 -33.24 -3.94
CA ALA A 185 7.45 -32.64 -4.98
C ALA A 185 8.08 -32.83 -6.36
N ASP A 186 7.23 -32.99 -7.38
CA ASP A 186 7.64 -32.79 -8.76
C ASP A 186 8.03 -31.32 -8.93
N ASN A 187 9.29 -31.07 -9.27
CA ASN A 187 9.84 -29.74 -9.40
C ASN A 187 9.09 -28.94 -10.47
N ASP A 188 8.70 -29.56 -11.57
CA ASP A 188 8.04 -28.87 -12.67
C ASP A 188 6.63 -28.40 -12.24
N GLN A 189 5.91 -29.25 -11.51
CA GLN A 189 4.63 -28.89 -10.92
C GLN A 189 4.79 -27.78 -9.87
N LEU A 190 5.76 -27.91 -8.96
CA LEU A 190 6.02 -26.91 -7.92
C LEU A 190 6.28 -25.53 -8.52
N PHE A 191 7.11 -25.46 -9.55
CA PHE A 191 7.43 -24.21 -10.23
C PHE A 191 6.23 -23.65 -11.01
N SER A 192 5.44 -24.48 -11.70
CA SER A 192 4.22 -24.03 -12.38
C SER A 192 3.19 -23.47 -11.39
N GLU A 193 3.00 -24.13 -10.24
CA GLU A 193 2.10 -23.65 -9.18
C GLU A 193 2.58 -22.32 -8.57
N LEU A 194 3.87 -22.21 -8.25
CA LEU A 194 4.46 -20.96 -7.77
C LEU A 194 4.32 -19.82 -8.79
N ALA A 195 4.55 -20.10 -10.08
CA ALA A 195 4.37 -19.12 -11.14
C ALA A 195 2.92 -18.65 -11.21
N ARG A 196 1.97 -19.58 -11.09
CA ARG A 196 0.53 -19.30 -11.09
C ARG A 196 0.13 -18.39 -9.93
N GLU A 197 0.53 -18.71 -8.70
CA GLU A 197 0.18 -17.90 -7.53
C GLU A 197 0.84 -16.51 -7.60
N GLU A 198 2.10 -16.44 -8.03
CA GLU A 198 2.81 -15.17 -8.20
C GLU A 198 2.15 -14.26 -9.25
N ILE A 199 1.70 -14.81 -10.38
CA ILE A 199 1.04 -13.98 -11.41
C ILE A 199 -0.33 -13.49 -10.95
N ILE A 200 -1.06 -14.31 -10.19
CA ILE A 200 -2.34 -13.94 -9.59
C ILE A 200 -2.15 -12.84 -8.54
N GLU A 201 -1.16 -12.95 -7.65
CA GLU A 201 -0.85 -11.91 -6.65
C GLU A 201 -0.48 -10.60 -7.32
N ASN A 202 0.39 -10.63 -8.33
CA ASN A 202 0.80 -9.44 -9.07
C ASN A 202 -0.40 -8.73 -9.72
N GLY A 203 -1.33 -9.47 -10.31
CA GLY A 203 -2.54 -8.90 -10.89
C GLY A 203 -3.49 -8.34 -9.83
N ASN A 204 -3.62 -9.00 -8.67
CA ASN A 204 -4.41 -8.50 -7.55
C ASN A 204 -3.81 -7.19 -7.01
N TRP A 205 -2.50 -7.15 -6.81
CA TRP A 205 -1.76 -5.96 -6.39
C TRP A 205 -1.98 -4.79 -7.35
N PHE A 206 -1.95 -5.05 -8.66
CA PHE A 206 -2.22 -4.04 -9.68
C PHE A 206 -3.65 -3.48 -9.57
N SER A 207 -4.66 -4.35 -9.39
CA SER A 207 -6.07 -3.90 -9.21
C SER A 207 -6.20 -2.97 -8.01
N TYR A 208 -5.62 -3.35 -6.86
CA TYR A 208 -5.71 -2.52 -5.67
C TYR A 208 -4.97 -1.18 -5.82
N CYS A 209 -3.81 -1.16 -6.47
CA CYS A 209 -3.08 0.09 -6.72
C CYS A 209 -3.83 1.03 -7.66
N ARG A 210 -4.57 0.47 -8.63
CA ARG A 210 -5.44 1.24 -9.52
C ARG A 210 -6.65 1.80 -8.76
N GLU A 211 -7.39 0.94 -8.07
CA GLU A 211 -8.61 1.31 -7.33
C GLU A 211 -8.35 2.28 -6.19
N ASN A 212 -7.19 2.17 -5.52
CA ASN A 212 -6.86 2.98 -4.36
C ASN A 212 -5.72 3.97 -4.64
N SER A 213 -5.63 4.44 -5.88
CA SER A 213 -4.70 5.51 -6.24
C SER A 213 -5.05 6.79 -5.45
N PRO A 214 -4.08 7.46 -4.81
CA PRO A 214 -4.35 8.70 -4.10
C PRO A 214 -4.73 9.81 -5.09
N SER A 215 -6.03 9.96 -5.35
CA SER A 215 -6.57 11.14 -6.04
C SER A 215 -6.81 12.25 -5.04
N PHE A 216 -6.44 13.47 -5.44
CA PHE A 216 -6.74 14.73 -4.74
C PHE A 216 -7.92 15.47 -5.40
N ASP A 217 -8.67 14.80 -6.27
CA ASP A 217 -9.85 15.37 -6.89
C ASP A 217 -10.92 15.56 -5.81
N VAL A 218 -11.20 16.83 -5.52
CA VAL A 218 -12.28 17.32 -4.63
C VAL A 218 -13.48 17.69 -5.48
#